data_AF-A0A4Y7RZD2-F1
#
_entry.id   AF-A0A4Y7RZD2-F1
#
_cell.length_a   1.000
_cell.length_b   1.000
_cell.length_c   1.000
_cell.angle_alpha   90.00
_cell.angle_beta   90.00
_cell.angle_gamma   90.00
#
_symmetry.space_group_name_H-M   'P 1'
#
loop_
_entity.id
_entity.type
_entity.pdbx_description
1 polymer ?
#
loop_
_entity_poly.entity_id
_entity_poly.type
_entity_poly.pdbx_seq_one_letter_code
_entity_poly.pdbx_strand_id
1 'polypeptide(L)'
;MSLYARAFLAKLIIALTVTAILTYVTGITVIWGTVIALTLTLVTSLAADRPFLLLLGRNITVLVDVALAIPLIWGLTRFITGLFLPISTLAILTLVIVVGEWFFHIYAMDMRLSKDLRLRIKD
;
A
#
# COMPACT_ATOMS: atom_id res chain seq x y z
N MET A 1 0.57 9.13 -19.80
CA MET A 1 0.29 7.93 -18.99
C MET A 1 -1.10 8.08 -18.35
N SER A 2 -1.97 7.08 -18.42
CA SER A 2 -3.32 7.16 -17.82
C SER A 2 -3.25 7.22 -16.29
N LEU A 3 -4.24 7.84 -15.63
CA LEU A 3 -4.34 7.88 -14.16
C LEU A 3 -4.31 6.47 -13.54
N TYR A 4 -4.95 5.49 -14.20
CA TYR A 4 -4.90 4.07 -13.86
C TYR A 4 -3.48 3.53 -13.74
N ALA A 5 -2.64 3.83 -14.74
CA ALA A 5 -1.30 3.32 -14.78
C ALA A 5 -0.41 4.01 -13.73
N ARG A 6 -0.68 5.27 -13.39
CA ARG A 6 0.02 5.97 -12.28
C ARG A 6 -0.34 5.39 -10.92
N ALA A 7 -1.63 5.15 -10.66
CA ALA A 7 -2.10 4.54 -9.42
C ALA A 7 -1.54 3.10 -9.28
N PHE A 8 -1.60 2.31 -10.36
CA PHE A 8 -1.00 0.97 -10.38
C PHE A 8 0.51 1.01 -10.14
N LEU A 9 1.23 1.92 -10.78
CA LEU A 9 2.67 2.09 -10.56
C LEU A 9 2.99 2.43 -9.11
N ALA A 10 2.20 3.27 -8.44
CA ALA A 10 2.42 3.59 -7.03
C ALA A 10 2.37 2.32 -6.16
N LYS A 11 1.33 1.49 -6.29
CA LYS A 11 1.22 0.21 -5.56
C LYS A 11 2.34 -0.77 -5.96
N LEU A 12 2.70 -0.83 -7.23
CA LEU A 12 3.81 -1.67 -7.70
C LEU A 12 5.15 -1.25 -7.09
N ILE A 13 5.43 0.05 -7.05
CA ILE A 13 6.65 0.59 -6.43
C ILE A 13 6.68 0.24 -4.94
N ILE A 14 5.58 0.45 -4.20
CA ILE A 14 5.48 0.02 -2.79
C ILE A 14 5.80 -1.46 -2.66
N ALA A 15 5.17 -2.31 -3.47
CA ALA A 15 5.35 -3.75 -3.37
C ALA A 15 6.80 -4.17 -3.64
N LEU A 16 7.45 -3.59 -4.66
CA LEU A 16 8.85 -3.84 -4.97
C LEU A 16 9.78 -3.32 -3.87
N THR A 17 9.54 -2.12 -3.34
CA THR A 17 10.35 -1.54 -2.27
C THR A 17 10.23 -2.34 -0.97
N VAL A 18 9.02 -2.74 -0.59
CA VAL A 18 8.79 -3.61 0.58
C VAL A 18 9.50 -4.95 0.39
N THR A 19 9.38 -5.56 -0.79
CA THR A 19 10.06 -6.82 -1.12
C THR A 19 11.58 -6.68 -1.00
N ALA A 20 12.16 -5.61 -1.56
CA ALA A 20 13.59 -5.36 -1.53
C ALA A 20 14.10 -5.16 -0.09
N ILE A 21 13.42 -4.33 0.71
CA ILE A 21 13.79 -4.07 2.10
C ILE A 21 13.72 -5.36 2.93
N LEU A 22 12.64 -6.13 2.81
CA LEU A 22 12.49 -7.36 3.57
C LEU A 22 13.54 -8.39 3.19
N THR A 23 13.77 -8.60 1.88
CA THR A 23 14.82 -9.50 1.38
C THR A 23 16.19 -9.11 1.93
N TYR A 24 16.51 -7.82 1.90
CA TYR A 24 17.80 -7.29 2.37
C TYR A 24 17.98 -7.45 3.88
N VAL A 25 16.96 -7.12 4.68
CA VAL A 25 17.08 -7.08 6.15
C VAL A 25 16.96 -8.47 6.78
N THR A 26 16.05 -9.31 6.28
CA THR A 26 15.73 -10.59 6.93
C THR A 26 16.30 -11.79 6.21
N GLY A 27 16.88 -11.62 5.02
CA GLY A 27 17.41 -12.73 4.21
C GLY A 27 16.33 -13.66 3.65
N ILE A 28 15.05 -13.27 3.67
CA ILE A 28 13.99 -14.07 3.04
C ILE A 28 14.17 -14.08 1.53
N THR A 29 13.66 -15.12 0.87
CA THR A 29 13.65 -15.16 -0.58
C THR A 29 12.79 -14.03 -1.15
N VAL A 30 13.14 -13.57 -2.35
CA VAL A 30 12.36 -12.57 -3.09
C VAL A 30 10.90 -13.04 -3.27
N ILE A 31 10.67 -14.35 -3.39
CA ILE A 31 9.33 -14.94 -3.46
C ILE A 31 8.53 -14.61 -2.20
N TRP A 32 9.06 -14.88 -1.01
CA TRP A 32 8.37 -14.59 0.24
C TRP A 32 8.21 -13.09 0.49
N GLY A 33 9.20 -12.27 0.15
CA GLY A 33 9.09 -10.81 0.21
C GLY A 33 7.96 -10.29 -0.69
N THR A 34 7.85 -10.84 -1.91
CA THR A 34 6.79 -10.51 -2.86
C THR A 34 5.42 -10.95 -2.34
N VAL A 35 5.32 -12.15 -1.74
CA VAL A 35 4.07 -12.63 -1.14
C VAL A 35 3.61 -11.67 -0.04
N ILE A 36 4.48 -11.28 0.89
CA ILE A 36 4.13 -10.32 1.94
C ILE A 36 3.65 -8.99 1.33
N ALA A 37 4.39 -8.47 0.35
CA ALA A 37 4.07 -7.20 -0.30
C ALA A 37 2.71 -7.23 -1.04
N LEU A 38 2.40 -8.33 -1.72
CA LEU A 38 1.11 -8.53 -2.39
C LEU A 38 -0.03 -8.73 -1.39
N THR A 39 0.19 -9.47 -0.30
CA THR A 39 -0.79 -9.60 0.78
C THR A 39 -1.09 -8.26 1.42
N LEU A 40 -0.06 -7.46 1.71
CA LEU A 40 -0.21 -6.09 2.20
C LEU A 40 -1.05 -5.25 1.24
N THR A 41 -0.70 -5.25 -0.04
CA THR A 41 -1.42 -4.50 -1.08
C THR A 41 -2.88 -4.93 -1.16
N LEU A 42 -3.16 -6.23 -1.07
CA LEU A 42 -4.52 -6.75 -1.10
C LEU A 42 -5.32 -6.32 0.13
N VAL A 43 -4.74 -6.46 1.33
CA VAL A 43 -5.43 -6.13 2.59
C VAL A 43 -5.72 -4.64 2.67
N THR A 44 -4.74 -3.78 2.40
CA THR A 44 -4.95 -2.32 2.34
C THR A 44 -6.01 -1.95 1.29
N SER A 45 -5.95 -2.55 0.09
CA SER A 45 -6.94 -2.30 -0.95
C SER A 45 -8.38 -2.69 -0.56
N LEU A 46 -8.55 -3.78 0.18
CA LEU A 46 -9.87 -4.29 0.55
C LEU A 46 -10.41 -3.63 1.82
N ALA A 47 -9.58 -3.54 2.85
CA ALA A 47 -9.98 -3.12 4.18
C ALA A 47 -9.89 -1.61 4.41
N ALA A 48 -9.06 -0.90 3.63
CA ALA A 48 -8.88 0.54 3.78
C ALA A 48 -9.34 1.33 2.56
N ASP A 49 -8.75 1.09 1.39
CA ASP A 49 -8.98 1.89 0.19
C ASP A 49 -10.45 1.90 -0.24
N ARG A 50 -11.07 0.73 -0.39
CA ARG A 50 -12.47 0.63 -0.84
C ARG A 50 -13.48 1.27 0.12
N PRO A 51 -13.46 0.98 1.44
CA PRO A 51 -14.44 1.53 2.36
C PRO A 51 -14.18 3.00 2.70
N PHE A 52 -12.93 3.40 2.96
CA PHE A 52 -12.67 4.70 3.60
C PHE A 52 -12.28 5.81 2.64
N LEU A 53 -11.69 5.51 1.48
CA LEU A 53 -11.17 6.55 0.58
C LEU A 53 -12.22 7.57 0.16
N LEU A 54 -13.47 7.14 -0.01
CA LEU A 54 -14.58 8.03 -0.39
C LEU A 54 -15.31 8.63 0.81
N LEU A 55 -15.40 7.87 1.91
CA LEU A 55 -16.19 8.26 3.07
C LEU A 55 -15.43 9.23 3.97
N LEU A 56 -14.12 9.02 4.14
CA LEU A 56 -13.28 9.71 5.11
C LEU A 56 -12.16 10.53 4.44
N GLY A 57 -11.96 10.35 3.13
CA GLY A 57 -10.93 11.03 2.36
C GLY A 57 -9.53 10.48 2.58
N ARG A 58 -8.60 10.95 1.75
CA ARG A 58 -7.22 10.44 1.64
C ARG A 58 -6.50 10.27 2.99
N ASN A 59 -6.43 11.33 3.79
CA ASN A 59 -5.54 11.35 4.95
C ASN A 59 -5.92 10.28 5.98
N ILE A 60 -7.22 10.06 6.19
CA ILE A 60 -7.71 9.06 7.12
C ILE A 60 -7.48 7.66 6.56
N THR A 61 -7.71 7.44 5.26
CA THR A 61 -7.42 6.15 4.62
C THR A 61 -5.96 5.75 4.74
N VAL A 62 -5.01 6.68 4.53
CA VAL A 62 -3.57 6.40 4.73
C VAL A 62 -3.26 5.99 6.18
N LEU A 63 -3.89 6.63 7.17
CA LEU A 63 -3.71 6.21 8.57
C LEU A 63 -4.23 4.79 8.82
N VAL A 64 -5.37 4.43 8.22
CA VAL A 64 -5.91 3.07 8.30
C VAL A 64 -4.99 2.08 7.57
N ASP A 65 -4.48 2.41 6.38
CA ASP A 65 -3.52 1.59 5.64
C ASP A 65 -2.30 1.28 6.49
N VAL A 66 -1.73 2.30 7.15
CA VAL A 66 -0.57 2.15 8.03
C VAL A 66 -0.90 1.30 9.26
N ALA A 67 -2.03 1.55 9.90
CA ALA A 67 -2.47 0.80 11.08
C ALA A 67 -2.67 -0.69 10.77
N LEU A 68 -3.09 -1.03 9.54
CA LEU A 68 -3.20 -2.40 9.06
C LEU A 68 -1.84 -2.97 8.62
N ALA A 69 -1.01 -2.15 7.98
CA ALA A 69 0.26 -2.56 7.40
C ALA A 69 1.27 -3.02 8.45
N ILE A 70 1.41 -2.27 9.54
CA ILE A 70 2.39 -2.55 10.61
C ILE A 70 2.22 -3.97 11.19
N PRO A 71 1.07 -4.35 11.76
CA PRO A 71 0.90 -5.69 12.33
C PRO A 71 0.97 -6.78 11.26
N LEU A 72 0.53 -6.50 10.03
CA LEU A 72 0.56 -7.47 8.94
C LEU A 72 1.97 -7.79 8.49
N ILE A 73 2.80 -6.78 8.23
CA ILE A 73 4.21 -6.97 7.87
C ILE A 73 4.94 -7.66 9.02
N TRP A 74 4.78 -7.15 10.24
CA TRP A 74 5.50 -7.68 11.39
C TRP A 74 5.13 -9.13 11.69
N GLY A 75 3.83 -9.44 11.64
CA GLY A 75 3.30 -10.78 11.86
C GLY A 75 3.69 -11.76 10.77
N LEU A 76 3.54 -11.39 9.49
CA LEU A 76 3.91 -12.26 8.37
C LEU A 76 5.41 -12.51 8.31
N THR A 77 6.24 -11.49 8.55
CA THR A 77 7.68 -11.68 8.62
C THR A 77 8.05 -12.60 9.78
N ARG A 78 7.43 -12.46 10.96
CA ARG A 78 7.66 -13.34 12.11
C ARG A 78 7.23 -14.78 11.84
N PHE A 79 6.11 -14.97 11.14
CA PHE A 79 5.59 -16.27 10.75
C PHE A 79 6.55 -17.00 9.80
N ILE A 80 7.13 -16.28 8.83
CA ILE A 80 8.02 -16.87 7.82
C ILE A 80 9.43 -17.10 8.36
N THR A 81 10.00 -16.12 9.08
CA THR A 81 11.43 -16.13 9.45
C THR A 81 11.70 -16.68 10.84
N GLY A 82 10.69 -16.76 11.70
CA GLY A 82 10.92 -17.07 13.10
C GLY A 82 11.42 -15.87 13.92
N LEU A 83 11.58 -14.68 13.34
CA LEU A 83 12.17 -13.50 13.99
C LEU A 83 11.29 -12.26 13.86
N PHE A 84 11.34 -11.39 14.88
CA PHE A 84 10.68 -10.09 14.80
C PHE A 84 11.53 -9.11 13.99
N LEU A 85 10.88 -8.33 13.13
CA LEU A 85 11.55 -7.21 12.47
C LEU A 85 12.05 -6.20 13.51
N PRO A 86 13.26 -5.63 13.34
CA PRO A 86 13.70 -4.49 14.09
C PRO A 86 12.73 -3.31 13.95
N ILE A 87 12.54 -2.56 15.03
CA ILE A 87 11.65 -1.38 15.05
C ILE A 87 12.09 -0.35 14.00
N SER A 88 13.40 -0.20 13.77
CA SER A 88 13.93 0.69 12.73
C SER A 88 13.48 0.28 11.33
N THR A 89 13.50 -1.02 11.00
CA THR A 89 13.03 -1.53 9.72
C THR A 89 11.52 -1.32 9.56
N LEU A 90 10.74 -1.57 10.61
CA LEU A 90 9.30 -1.28 10.60
C LEU A 90 9.01 0.20 10.38
N ALA A 91 9.77 1.10 11.00
CA ALA A 91 9.62 2.54 10.81
C ALA A 91 9.90 2.96 9.34
N ILE A 92 10.96 2.41 8.74
CA ILE A 92 11.29 2.66 7.32
C ILE A 92 10.18 2.13 6.40
N LEU A 93 9.74 0.89 6.61
CA LEU A 93 8.65 0.29 5.82
C LEU A 93 7.35 1.09 5.97
N THR A 94 7.04 1.55 7.17
CA THR A 94 5.87 2.40 7.43
C THR A 94 5.96 3.70 6.64
N LEU A 95 7.12 4.36 6.62
CA LEU A 95 7.30 5.60 5.85
C LEU A 95 7.14 5.37 4.34
N VAL A 96 7.70 4.28 3.81
CA VAL A 96 7.52 3.88 2.40
C VAL A 96 6.03 3.71 2.08
N ILE A 97 5.28 3.05 2.96
CA ILE A 97 3.85 2.80 2.78
C ILE A 97 3.06 4.10 2.86
N VAL A 98 3.31 4.96 3.86
CA VAL A 98 2.68 6.29 3.98
C VAL A 98 2.83 7.08 2.68
N VAL A 99 4.06 7.19 2.19
CA VAL A 99 4.36 7.99 0.99
C VAL A 99 3.70 7.37 -0.24
N GLY A 100 3.83 6.06 -0.41
CA GLY A 100 3.27 5.36 -1.56
C GLY A 100 1.74 5.38 -1.60
N GLU A 101 1.07 5.12 -0.47
CA GLU A 101 -0.38 5.15 -0.36
C GLU A 101 -0.94 6.55 -0.58
N TRP A 102 -0.26 7.56 -0.06
CA TRP A 102 -0.62 8.96 -0.32
C TRP A 102 -0.64 9.30 -1.80
N PHE A 103 0.40 8.91 -2.55
CA PHE A 103 0.44 9.10 -4.00
C PHE A 103 -0.65 8.28 -4.71
N PHE A 104 -0.86 7.03 -4.30
CA PHE A 104 -1.92 6.19 -4.86
C PHE A 104 -3.30 6.84 -4.71
N HIS A 105 -3.64 7.35 -3.53
CA HIS A 105 -4.93 7.99 -3.26
C HIS A 105 -5.12 9.28 -4.05
N ILE A 106 -4.07 10.10 -4.23
CA ILE A 106 -4.14 11.28 -5.12
C ILE A 106 -4.61 10.86 -6.51
N TYR A 107 -3.92 9.89 -7.10
CA TYR A 107 -4.23 9.44 -8.46
C TYR A 107 -5.60 8.74 -8.55
N ALA A 108 -6.01 8.02 -7.51
CA ALA A 108 -7.30 7.33 -7.44
C ALA A 108 -8.49 8.31 -7.30
N MET A 109 -8.35 9.37 -6.51
CA MET A 109 -9.39 10.39 -6.35
C MET A 109 -9.56 11.24 -7.62
N ASP A 110 -8.46 11.70 -8.22
CA ASP A 110 -8.48 12.47 -9.48
C ASP A 110 -9.17 11.68 -10.61
N MET A 111 -8.97 10.36 -10.63
CA MET A 111 -9.61 9.46 -11.59
C MET A 111 -11.13 9.42 -11.42
N ARG A 112 -11.64 9.25 -10.19
CA ARG A 112 -13.08 9.19 -9.94
C ARG A 112 -13.75 10.53 -10.21
N LEU A 113 -13.12 11.65 -9.81
CA LEU A 113 -13.62 12.99 -10.12
C LEU A 113 -13.74 13.22 -11.64
N SER A 114 -12.72 12.79 -12.41
CA SER A 114 -12.76 12.86 -13.88
C SER A 114 -13.89 11.99 -14.48
N LYS A 115 -14.14 10.81 -13.91
CA LYS A 115 -15.21 9.91 -14.36
C LYS A 115 -16.59 10.50 -14.09
N ASP A 116 -16.81 11.07 -12.90
CA ASP A 116 -18.09 11.68 -12.52
C ASP A 116 -18.39 12.94 -13.35
N LEU A 117 -17.38 13.77 -13.63
CA LEU A 117 -17.52 14.92 -14.54
C LEU A 117 -17.90 14.49 -15.96
N ARG A 118 -17.29 13.42 -16.48
CA ARG A 118 -17.62 12.89 -17.81
C ARG A 118 -19.03 12.31 -17.91
N LEU A 119 -19.53 11.74 -16.81
CA LEU A 119 -20.92 11.26 -16.75
C LEU A 119 -21.89 12.45 -16.74
N ARG A 120 -21.64 13.47 -15.93
CA ARG A 120 -22.48 14.68 -15.85
C ARG A 120 -22.49 15.56 -17.09
N ILE A 121 -21.46 15.52 -17.95
CA ILE A 121 -21.42 16.27 -19.22
C ILE A 121 -22.14 15.52 -20.35
N LYS A 122 -22.39 14.22 -20.19
CA LYS A 122 -23.12 13.40 -21.16
C LYS A 122 -24.63 13.38 -20.94
N ASP A 123 -25.08 13.86 -19.77
CA ASP A 123 -26.48 14.11 -19.44
C ASP A 123 -26.87 15.55 -19.83
#